data_AF-A0A9X5XHL3-F1
#
_entry.id   AF-A0A9X5XHL3-F1
#
_cell.length_a   1.000
_cell.length_b   1.000
_cell.length_c   1.000
_cell.angle_alpha   90.00
_cell.angle_beta   90.00
_cell.angle_gamma   90.00
#
_symmetry.space_group_name_H-M   'P 1'
#
loop_
_entity.id
_entity.type
_entity.pdbx_description
1 polymer ?
#
loop_
_entity_poly.entity_id
_entity_poly.type
_entity_poly.pdbx_seq_one_letter_code
_entity_poly.pdbx_strand_id
1 'polypeptide(L)'
;GEVYGAGVQDLSYGADGRRESLGHAVFDVSAEIAGEVRWLDAAELLDGELPLVPRLYEGPYDIDRVLEFASGRETVSGRALHLREGVVIRPAVERYSPVTGGRAIAKAVSPAYLTRKGGTEYE
;
A
#
# COMPACT_ATOMS: atom_id res chain seq x y z
N GLY A 1 0.92 8.45 0.39
CA GLY A 1 -0.09 8.04 -0.59
C GLY A 1 0.61 7.59 -1.84
N GLU A 2 -0.09 6.83 -2.68
CA GLU A 2 0.40 6.31 -3.95
C GLU A 2 -0.39 6.93 -5.10
N VAL A 3 0.30 7.39 -6.15
CA VAL A 3 -0.31 7.85 -7.40
C VAL A 3 -0.08 6.77 -8.44
N TYR A 4 -1.13 6.36 -9.15
CA TYR A 4 -1.09 5.26 -10.10
C TYR A 4 -1.95 5.54 -11.34
N GLY A 5 -1.71 4.78 -12.40
CA GLY A 5 -2.44 4.88 -13.66
C GLY A 5 -1.56 4.65 -14.87
N ALA A 6 -2.19 4.43 -16.02
CA ALA A 6 -1.48 4.29 -17.28
C ALA A 6 -0.63 5.53 -17.56
N GLY A 7 0.65 5.34 -17.86
CA GLY A 7 1.61 6.42 -18.05
C GLY A 7 2.32 6.90 -16.79
N VAL A 8 1.97 6.37 -15.61
CA VAL A 8 2.74 6.52 -14.36
C VAL A 8 3.62 5.28 -14.15
N GLN A 9 3.00 4.09 -14.20
CA GLN A 9 3.64 2.78 -14.14
C GLN A 9 2.85 1.77 -14.97
N ASP A 10 3.36 0.54 -15.10
CA ASP A 10 2.71 -0.51 -15.91
C ASP A 10 1.48 -1.14 -15.23
N LEU A 11 1.43 -1.13 -13.89
CA LEU A 11 0.23 -1.44 -13.13
C LEU A 11 -0.69 -0.22 -13.03
N SER A 12 -1.66 -0.12 -13.94
CA SER A 12 -2.54 1.05 -14.02
C SER A 12 -3.72 1.01 -13.05
N TYR A 13 -4.12 -0.18 -12.59
CA TYR A 13 -5.30 -0.39 -11.73
C TYR A 13 -6.59 0.20 -12.34
N GLY A 14 -6.63 0.35 -13.66
CA GLY A 14 -7.77 0.92 -14.38
C GLY A 14 -7.82 2.46 -14.41
N ALA A 15 -6.84 3.14 -13.81
CA ALA A 15 -6.65 4.58 -13.93
C ALA A 15 -5.82 4.95 -15.18
N ASP A 16 -5.97 6.17 -15.68
CA ASP A 16 -5.24 6.72 -16.83
C ASP A 16 -4.67 8.09 -16.44
N GLY A 17 -3.35 8.14 -16.24
CA GLY A 17 -2.66 9.35 -15.79
C GLY A 17 -2.50 10.42 -16.87
N ARG A 18 -2.86 10.12 -18.12
CA ARG A 18 -2.87 11.08 -19.24
C ARG A 18 -4.26 11.67 -19.49
N ARG A 19 -5.27 11.24 -18.71
CA ARG A 19 -6.64 11.75 -18.75
C ARG A 19 -7.04 12.27 -17.36
N GLU A 20 -8.30 12.63 -17.19
CA GLU A 20 -8.86 13.18 -15.95
C GLU A 20 -8.91 12.18 -14.77
N SER A 21 -8.60 10.89 -14.99
CA SER A 21 -8.74 9.82 -14.00
C SER A 21 -7.38 9.32 -13.48
N LEU A 22 -6.52 10.22 -13.00
CA LEU A 22 -5.31 9.85 -12.27
C LEU A 22 -5.72 9.13 -10.98
N GLY A 23 -5.19 7.92 -10.77
CA GLY A 23 -5.46 7.14 -9.57
C GLY A 23 -4.63 7.66 -8.41
N HIS A 24 -5.24 7.79 -7.25
CA HIS A 24 -4.56 8.13 -6.01
C HIS A 24 -5.14 7.31 -4.86
N ALA A 25 -4.31 6.86 -3.93
CA ALA A 25 -4.75 6.20 -2.70
C ALA A 25 -3.84 6.54 -1.51
N VAL A 26 -4.42 6.96 -0.39
CA VAL A 26 -3.70 7.26 0.85
C VAL A 26 -3.47 5.99 1.66
N PHE A 27 -2.27 5.82 2.19
CA PHE A 27 -1.90 4.69 3.05
C PHE A 27 -1.27 5.09 4.38
N ASP A 28 -0.86 6.34 4.54
CA ASP A 28 -0.25 6.86 5.75
C ASP A 28 -0.55 8.34 5.91
N VAL A 29 -0.64 8.78 7.16
CA VAL A 29 -0.80 10.18 7.54
C VAL A 29 0.17 10.48 8.67
N SER A 30 0.92 11.57 8.53
CA SER A 30 1.72 12.12 9.60
C SER A 30 1.37 13.58 9.86
N ALA A 31 1.39 14.00 11.12
CA ALA A 31 1.22 15.39 11.50
C ALA A 31 2.27 15.78 12.55
N GLU A 32 2.68 17.04 12.56
CA GLU A 32 3.43 17.60 13.68
C GLU A 32 2.46 18.00 14.79
N ILE A 33 2.61 17.40 15.97
CA ILE A 33 1.76 17.63 17.13
C ILE A 33 2.69 17.90 18.32
N ALA A 34 2.59 19.12 18.88
CA ALA A 34 3.45 19.57 19.97
C ALA A 34 4.96 19.43 19.67
N GLY A 35 5.36 19.72 18.43
CA GLY A 35 6.77 19.64 18.00
C GLY A 35 7.28 18.22 17.72
N GLU A 36 6.42 17.21 17.77
CA GLU A 36 6.76 15.83 17.43
C GLU A 36 5.94 15.33 16.23
N VAL A 37 6.59 14.63 15.31
CA VAL A 37 5.89 13.94 14.22
C VAL A 37 5.14 12.73 14.78
N ARG A 38 3.82 12.72 14.61
CA ARG A 38 2.93 11.61 14.94
C ARG A 38 2.39 10.98 13.67
N TRP A 39 2.43 9.66 13.60
CA TRP A 39 1.75 8.89 12.56
C TRP A 39 0.36 8.53 13.06
N LEU A 40 -0.65 8.79 12.23
CA LEU A 40 -2.05 8.68 12.58
C LEU A 40 -2.72 7.60 11.70
N ASP A 41 -3.82 7.03 12.17
CA ASP A 41 -4.56 6.08 11.36
C ASP A 41 -5.26 6.78 10.19
N ALA A 42 -4.77 6.55 8.97
CA ALA A 42 -5.30 7.16 7.77
C ALA A 42 -6.77 6.82 7.52
N ALA A 43 -7.22 5.62 7.89
CA ALA A 43 -8.60 5.21 7.68
C ALA A 43 -9.53 5.89 8.69
N GLU A 44 -9.11 6.02 9.95
CA GLU A 44 -9.91 6.77 10.93
C GLU A 44 -10.06 8.26 10.58
N LEU A 45 -9.05 8.84 9.92
CA LEU A 45 -9.01 10.27 9.60
C LEU A 45 -9.65 10.65 8.26
N LEU A 46 -9.53 9.79 7.24
CA LEU A 46 -9.77 10.18 5.85
C LEU A 46 -10.78 9.29 5.12
N ASP A 47 -11.38 8.29 5.79
CA ASP A 47 -12.44 7.49 5.16
C ASP A 47 -13.61 8.39 4.73
N GLY A 48 -14.08 8.19 3.50
CA GLY A 48 -15.07 9.06 2.84
C GLY A 48 -14.55 10.38 2.28
N GLU A 49 -13.37 10.84 2.70
CA GLU A 49 -12.79 12.14 2.27
C GLU A 49 -11.75 11.96 1.15
N LEU A 50 -10.89 10.95 1.28
CA LEU A 50 -9.88 10.62 0.26
C LEU A 50 -9.90 9.12 -0.03
N PRO A 51 -9.58 8.69 -1.26
CA PRO A 51 -9.42 7.28 -1.55
C PRO A 51 -8.30 6.68 -0.70
N LEU A 52 -8.56 5.54 -0.08
CA LEU A 52 -7.62 4.82 0.77
C LEU A 52 -7.10 3.57 0.05
N VAL A 53 -5.89 3.13 0.38
CA VAL A 53 -5.47 1.77 0.01
C VAL A 53 -6.36 0.74 0.75
N PRO A 54 -6.69 -0.40 0.11
CA PRO A 54 -7.57 -1.38 0.73
C PRO A 54 -6.90 -2.05 1.93
N ARG A 55 -7.59 -2.12 3.06
CA ARG A 55 -7.21 -2.97 4.20
C ARG A 55 -7.57 -4.42 3.88
N LEU A 56 -6.57 -5.29 3.75
CA LEU A 56 -6.78 -6.71 3.45
C LEU A 56 -7.06 -7.55 4.70
N TYR A 57 -6.51 -7.15 5.85
CA TYR A 57 -6.62 -7.89 7.11
C TYR A 57 -6.29 -7.01 8.32
N GLU A 58 -6.92 -7.34 9.45
CA GLU A 58 -6.63 -6.79 10.77
C GLU A 58 -6.69 -7.90 11.81
N GLY A 59 -5.64 -8.04 12.62
CA GLY A 59 -5.54 -9.09 13.63
C GLY A 59 -4.10 -9.41 14.01
N PRO A 60 -3.87 -10.53 14.74
CA PRO A 60 -2.53 -10.98 15.11
C PRO A 60 -1.63 -11.18 13.91
N TYR A 61 -0.33 -10.87 14.10
CA TYR A 61 0.68 -11.11 13.08
C TYR A 61 0.93 -12.61 12.90
N ASP A 62 0.94 -13.04 11.64
CA ASP A 62 1.27 -14.38 11.19
C ASP A 62 1.96 -14.26 9.83
N ILE A 63 3.16 -14.85 9.68
CA ILE A 63 3.97 -14.70 8.46
C ILE A 63 3.34 -15.42 7.27
N ASP A 64 2.71 -16.58 7.47
CA ASP A 64 2.08 -17.33 6.39
C ASP A 64 0.89 -16.53 5.84
N ARG A 65 0.14 -15.88 6.74
CA ARG A 65 -0.93 -14.97 6.35
C ARG A 65 -0.43 -13.76 5.56
N VAL A 66 0.71 -13.19 5.95
CA VAL A 66 1.33 -12.08 5.20
C VAL A 66 1.71 -12.50 3.79
N LEU A 67 2.32 -13.68 3.62
CA LEU A 67 2.73 -14.19 2.31
C LEU A 67 1.53 -14.55 1.43
N GLU A 68 0.45 -15.04 2.04
CA GLU A 68 -0.83 -15.27 1.37
C GLU A 68 -1.38 -13.95 0.80
N PHE A 69 -1.45 -12.88 1.60
CA PHE A 69 -1.97 -11.59 1.14
C PHE A 69 -1.03 -10.85 0.19
N ALA A 70 0.29 -10.97 0.37
CA ALA A 70 1.28 -10.44 -0.57
C ALA A 70 1.02 -10.98 -1.98
N SER A 71 0.63 -12.25 -2.08
CA SER A 71 0.29 -12.92 -3.33
C SER A 71 -1.16 -12.65 -3.75
N GLY A 72 -1.45 -12.82 -5.04
CA GLY A 72 -2.82 -12.72 -5.58
C GLY A 72 -3.09 -11.41 -6.32
N ARG A 73 -4.36 -11.20 -6.67
CA ARG A 73 -4.80 -10.07 -7.49
C ARG A 73 -5.20 -8.87 -6.64
N GLU A 74 -4.93 -7.68 -7.14
CA GLU A 74 -5.30 -6.42 -6.49
C GLU A 74 -6.82 -6.25 -6.36
N THR A 75 -7.24 -5.45 -5.36
CA THR A 75 -8.64 -5.10 -5.09
C THR A 75 -8.94 -3.61 -5.32
N VAL A 76 -7.93 -2.82 -5.69
CA VAL A 76 -8.02 -1.37 -5.90
C VAL A 76 -8.97 -1.05 -7.06
N SER A 77 -8.89 -1.79 -8.15
CA SER A 77 -9.71 -1.56 -9.35
C SER A 77 -11.15 -2.10 -9.24
N GLY A 78 -11.43 -2.90 -8.20
CA GLY A 78 -12.64 -3.73 -8.10
C GLY A 78 -12.77 -4.83 -9.17
N ARG A 79 -11.78 -4.98 -10.06
CA ARG A 79 -11.82 -5.88 -11.23
C ARG A 79 -10.65 -6.87 -11.30
N ALA A 80 -9.75 -6.83 -10.32
CA ALA A 80 -8.62 -7.76 -10.22
C ALA A 80 -7.73 -7.75 -11.48
N LEU A 81 -7.45 -6.57 -12.02
CA LEU A 81 -6.74 -6.36 -13.29
C LEU A 81 -5.28 -6.80 -13.23
N HIS A 82 -4.64 -6.65 -12.08
CA HIS A 82 -3.22 -6.91 -11.89
C HIS A 82 -2.95 -7.87 -10.73
N LEU A 83 -1.76 -8.47 -10.72
CA LEU A 83 -1.20 -9.02 -9.49
C LEU A 83 -0.87 -7.87 -8.55
N ARG A 84 -1.00 -8.09 -7.25
CA ARG A 84 -0.41 -7.18 -6.27
C ARG A 84 1.11 -7.24 -6.37
N GLU A 85 1.76 -6.09 -6.23
CA GLU A 85 3.20 -6.05 -5.94
C GLU A 85 3.48 -6.73 -4.61
N GLY A 86 2.64 -6.47 -3.60
CA GLY A 86 2.81 -7.01 -2.26
C GLY A 86 1.82 -6.42 -1.27
N VAL A 87 2.21 -6.43 0.00
CA VAL A 87 1.49 -5.80 1.10
C VAL A 87 2.44 -5.02 2.01
N VAL A 88 1.89 -3.98 2.64
CA VAL A 88 2.53 -3.27 3.74
C VAL A 88 1.89 -3.74 5.05
N ILE A 89 2.72 -4.01 6.04
CA ILE A 89 2.33 -4.49 7.37
C ILE A 89 2.72 -3.42 8.39
N ARG A 90 1.74 -2.94 9.16
CA ARG A 90 1.95 -2.01 10.28
C ARG A 90 1.21 -2.52 11.53
N PRO A 91 1.67 -2.17 12.74
CA PRO A 91 0.90 -2.40 13.96
C PRO A 91 -0.37 -1.54 13.98
N ALA A 92 -1.39 -2.01 14.71
CA ALA A 92 -2.60 -1.23 14.94
C ALA A 92 -2.32 0.09 15.68
N VAL A 93 -1.35 0.08 16.61
CA VAL A 93 -0.84 1.27 17.28
C VAL A 93 0.61 1.47 16.88
N GLU A 94 0.93 2.66 16.35
CA GLU A 94 2.29 3.02 15.93
C GLU A 94 3.29 2.85 17.07
N ARG A 95 4.47 2.29 16.75
CA ARG A 95 5.54 2.10 17.73
C ARG A 95 6.91 2.11 17.07
N TYR A 96 7.91 2.49 17.85
CA TYR A 96 9.30 2.32 17.47
C TYR A 96 9.68 0.83 17.41
N SER A 97 10.56 0.47 16.49
CA SER A 97 11.19 -0.84 16.40
C SER A 97 12.72 -0.67 16.31
N PRO A 98 13.48 -1.28 17.25
CA PRO A 98 14.94 -1.26 17.17
C PRO A 98 15.47 -2.06 15.97
N VAL A 99 14.68 -2.99 15.43
CA VAL A 99 15.06 -3.82 14.27
C VAL A 99 15.08 -2.99 12.99
N THR A 100 14.11 -2.09 12.81
CA THR A 100 14.03 -1.20 11.64
C THR A 100 14.71 0.16 11.88
N GLY A 101 15.12 0.45 13.12
CA GLY A 101 15.71 1.73 13.51
C GLY A 101 14.73 2.91 13.50
N GLY A 102 13.43 2.64 13.42
CA GLY A 102 12.39 3.66 13.24
C GLY A 102 11.00 3.07 13.47
N ARG A 103 10.08 3.31 12.54
CA ARG A 103 8.72 2.75 12.61
C ARG A 103 8.74 1.23 12.52
N ALA A 104 7.87 0.58 13.30
CA ALA A 104 7.62 -0.85 13.18
C ALA A 104 6.76 -1.16 11.94
N ILE A 105 7.31 -0.97 10.74
CA ILE A 105 6.61 -1.17 9.47
C ILE A 105 7.46 -2.03 8.54
N ALA A 106 6.81 -2.88 7.76
CA ALA A 106 7.47 -3.76 6.81
C ALA A 106 6.67 -3.89 5.52
N LYS A 107 7.35 -4.25 4.43
CA LYS A 107 6.72 -4.66 3.17
C LYS A 107 7.07 -6.10 2.83
N ALA A 108 6.09 -6.85 2.35
CA ALA A 108 6.29 -8.18 1.78
C ALA A 108 5.90 -8.14 0.30
N VAL A 109 6.88 -8.34 -0.58
CA VAL A 109 6.70 -8.31 -2.03
C VAL A 109 6.37 -9.72 -2.53
N SER A 110 5.40 -9.82 -3.42
CA SER A 110 4.95 -11.08 -4.01
C SER A 110 6.05 -11.71 -4.87
N PRO A 111 6.36 -13.00 -4.66
CA PRO A 111 7.26 -13.73 -5.55
C PRO A 111 6.75 -13.78 -7.00
N ALA A 112 5.43 -13.89 -7.19
CA ALA A 112 4.81 -13.89 -8.52
C ALA A 112 4.96 -12.54 -9.23
N TYR A 113 4.98 -11.46 -8.46
CA TYR A 113 5.25 -10.13 -8.98
C TYR A 113 6.70 -9.96 -9.40
N LEU A 114 7.64 -10.30 -8.52
CA LEU A 114 9.09 -10.19 -8.78
C LEU A 114 9.55 -11.02 -9.99
N THR A 115 8.83 -12.09 -10.30
CA THR A 115 9.16 -13.00 -11.42
C THR A 115 8.32 -12.73 -12.68
N ARG A 116 7.50 -11.68 -12.68
CA ARG A 116 6.66 -11.34 -13.83
C ARG A 116 7.50 -10.79 -14.98
N LYS A 117 7.18 -11.20 -16.20
CA LYS A 117 7.82 -10.68 -17.40
C LYS A 117 7.28 -9.28 -17.72
N GLY A 118 8.17 -8.37 -18.12
CA GLY A 118 7.81 -7.04 -18.63
C GLY A 118 7.45 -6.00 -17.57
N GLY A 119 7.86 -6.17 -16.31
CA GLY A 119 7.74 -5.12 -15.29
C GLY A 119 8.65 -3.93 -15.59
N THR A 120 8.16 -2.72 -15.34
CA THR A 120 8.90 -1.47 -15.63
C THR A 120 9.64 -0.89 -14.42
N GLU A 121 9.63 -1.58 -13.27
CA GLU A 121 10.17 -1.07 -12.00
C GLU A 121 11.68 -1.34 -11.80
N TYR A 122 12.32 -2.00 -12.76
CA TYR A 122 13.76 -2.26 -12.77
C TYR A 122 14.43 -1.38 -13.82
N GLU A 123 14.54 -0.08 -13.56
CA GLU A 123 15.50 0.82 -14.22
C GLU A 123 16.55 1.32 -13.22
#